data_AF-A0A915D1T1-F1
#
_entry.id   AF-A0A915D1T1-F1
#
_cell.length_a   1.000
_cell.length_b   1.000
_cell.length_c   1.000
_cell.angle_alpha   90.00
_cell.angle_beta   90.00
_cell.angle_gamma   90.00
#
_symmetry.space_group_name_H-M   'P 1'
#
loop_
_entity.id
_entity.type
_entity.pdbx_description
1 polymer ?
#
loop_
_entity_poly.entity_id
_entity_poly.type
_entity_poly.pdbx_seq_one_letter_code
_entity_poly.pdbx_strand_id
1 'polypeptide(L)'
;MIHLSADPSQPLSLIRPSIHSSRVRTPITSEVATVKKYYRGHLAAAGNHRKSRNSIDQTFFLTNMSPQVGRGFNRDKWNDVEIHVRRLAKKNRNVYICTGPL
;
A
#
# COMPACT_ATOMS: atom_id res chain seq x y z
N MET A 1 11.18 -9.60 -6.19
CA MET A 1 12.13 -8.84 -5.34
C MET A 1 12.44 -7.54 -6.06
N ILE A 2 11.89 -6.40 -5.63
CA ILE A 2 12.12 -5.11 -6.29
C ILE A 2 13.11 -4.29 -5.45
N HIS A 3 14.25 -3.93 -6.05
CA HIS A 3 15.36 -3.21 -5.41
C HIS A 3 15.01 -1.73 -5.20
N LEU A 4 15.40 -1.16 -4.05
CA LEU A 4 15.09 0.22 -3.65
C LEU A 4 16.37 1.06 -3.59
N SER A 5 16.36 2.26 -4.16
CA SER A 5 17.35 3.29 -3.85
C SER A 5 16.64 4.60 -3.49
N ALA A 6 17.20 5.43 -2.59
CA ALA A 6 16.56 6.63 -2.03
C ALA A 6 17.12 7.94 -2.64
N ASP A 7 16.31 8.99 -2.80
CA ASP A 7 16.73 10.37 -3.16
C ASP A 7 15.72 11.37 -2.54
N PRO A 8 16.14 12.49 -1.88
CA PRO A 8 15.31 13.27 -0.96
C PRO A 8 14.58 14.51 -1.53
N SER A 9 14.52 14.76 -2.84
CA SER A 9 14.40 16.14 -3.36
C SER A 9 13.06 16.65 -3.95
N GLN A 10 11.87 16.04 -3.76
CA GLN A 10 10.64 16.51 -4.47
C GLN A 10 9.37 16.74 -3.60
N PRO A 11 8.71 17.92 -3.68
CA PRO A 11 7.60 18.35 -2.81
C PRO A 11 6.20 17.80 -3.19
N LEU A 12 5.27 17.89 -2.23
CA LEU A 12 4.04 17.09 -2.04
C LEU A 12 2.74 17.55 -2.76
N SER A 13 2.76 18.51 -3.69
CA SER A 13 1.53 19.27 -4.01
C SER A 13 0.61 18.73 -5.11
N LEU A 14 0.97 17.73 -5.91
CA LEU A 14 0.12 17.30 -7.03
C LEU A 14 0.11 15.78 -7.15
N ILE A 15 -1.06 15.17 -6.90
CA ILE A 15 -1.68 14.02 -7.59
C ILE A 15 -2.84 13.51 -6.71
N ARG A 16 -4.09 13.85 -7.07
CA ARG A 16 -5.31 13.16 -6.60
C ARG A 16 -5.98 12.50 -7.81
N PRO A 17 -6.21 11.18 -7.82
CA PRO A 17 -7.10 10.55 -8.78
C PRO A 17 -8.56 10.72 -8.32
N SER A 18 -9.41 11.24 -9.21
CA SER A 18 -10.87 11.23 -9.04
C SER A 18 -11.40 9.83 -9.34
N ILE A 19 -12.18 9.24 -8.42
CA ILE A 19 -12.93 8.01 -8.69
C ILE A 19 -14.40 8.31 -8.42
N HIS A 20 -15.19 8.38 -9.49
CA HIS A 20 -16.64 8.47 -9.42
C HIS A 20 -17.20 7.07 -9.13
N SER A 21 -17.80 6.87 -7.95
CA SER A 21 -18.43 5.60 -7.56
C SER A 21 -19.92 5.85 -7.36
N SER A 22 -20.72 5.37 -8.31
CA SER A 22 -22.19 5.35 -8.26
C SER A 22 -22.63 4.45 -7.10
N ARG A 23 -23.25 5.04 -6.08
CA ARG A 23 -23.66 4.34 -4.85
C ARG A 23 -25.11 3.89 -4.96
N VAL A 24 -25.34 2.60 -5.24
CA VAL A 24 -26.64 1.96 -4.96
C VAL A 24 -26.74 1.75 -3.45
N ARG A 25 -27.77 2.31 -2.79
CA ARG A 25 -28.05 2.07 -1.36
C ARG A 25 -29.17 1.06 -1.24
N THR A 26 -28.91 -0.08 -0.63
CA THR A 26 -29.93 -0.95 -0.05
C THR A 26 -30.03 -0.66 1.46
N PRO A 27 -31.24 -0.62 2.05
CA PRO A 27 -31.42 -0.45 3.48
C PRO A 27 -31.19 -1.80 4.19
N ILE A 28 -30.42 -1.82 5.27
CA ILE A 28 -30.17 -3.04 6.06
C ILE A 28 -30.54 -2.77 7.52
N THR A 29 -31.43 -3.63 8.03
CA THR A 29 -31.93 -3.74 9.40
C THR A 29 -30.81 -4.07 10.40
N SER A 30 -31.05 -3.75 11.67
CA SER A 30 -30.08 -3.52 12.76
C SER A 30 -29.35 -4.74 13.34
N GLU A 31 -29.11 -5.79 12.58
CA GLU A 31 -28.37 -6.97 13.07
C GLU A 31 -27.44 -7.52 11.98
N VAL A 32 -26.41 -6.73 11.63
CA VAL A 32 -25.42 -7.12 10.62
C VAL A 32 -24.06 -7.23 11.30
N ALA A 33 -23.58 -8.47 11.44
CA ALA A 33 -22.18 -8.76 11.73
C ALA A 33 -21.30 -7.81 10.90
N THR A 34 -20.40 -7.06 11.55
CA THR A 34 -19.57 -6.07 10.86
C THR A 34 -18.75 -6.77 9.77
N VAL A 35 -19.18 -6.64 8.51
CA VAL A 35 -18.45 -7.19 7.37
C VAL A 35 -17.08 -6.50 7.33
N LYS A 36 -16.02 -7.24 7.66
CA LYS A 36 -14.65 -6.72 7.57
C LYS A 36 -14.37 -6.39 6.12
N LYS A 37 -14.14 -5.10 5.84
CA LYS A 37 -13.80 -4.63 4.50
C LYS A 37 -12.32 -4.90 4.23
N TYR A 38 -12.06 -5.69 3.19
CA TYR A 38 -10.72 -5.92 2.66
C TYR A 38 -10.36 -4.86 1.61
N TYR A 39 -9.10 -4.47 1.64
CA TYR A 39 -8.48 -3.55 0.69
C TYR A 39 -7.42 -4.30 -0.14
N ARG A 40 -7.09 -3.74 -1.30
CA ARG A 40 -5.95 -4.19 -2.11
C ARG A 40 -4.66 -3.71 -1.45
N GLY A 41 -4.13 -4.52 -0.53
CA GLY A 41 -2.92 -4.20 0.19
C GLY A 41 -1.68 -4.58 -0.62
N HIS A 42 -0.72 -3.67 -0.72
CA HIS A 42 0.48 -3.88 -1.53
C HIS A 42 1.47 -4.81 -0.81
N LEU A 43 2.03 -5.77 -1.52
CA LEU A 43 3.14 -6.61 -1.04
C LEU A 43 4.48 -5.87 -1.19
N ALA A 44 4.74 -5.27 -2.36
CA ALA A 44 5.76 -4.26 -2.56
C ALA A 44 5.13 -2.87 -2.55
N ALA A 45 5.42 -2.08 -1.52
CA ALA A 45 4.80 -0.78 -1.29
C ALA A 45 5.16 0.25 -2.37
N ALA A 46 4.14 0.88 -2.99
CA ALA A 46 4.33 1.93 -4.01
C ALA A 46 5.28 3.06 -3.56
N GLY A 47 5.21 3.44 -2.28
CA GLY A 47 6.05 4.48 -1.69
C GLY A 47 7.56 4.19 -1.75
N ASN A 48 7.95 2.95 -1.98
CA ASN A 48 9.34 2.56 -2.12
C ASN A 48 9.88 2.77 -3.55
N HIS A 49 9.01 2.81 -4.56
CA HIS A 49 9.40 2.84 -5.98
C HIS A 49 9.33 4.23 -6.61
N ARG A 50 9.28 5.28 -5.79
CA ARG A 50 9.01 6.67 -6.22
C ARG A 50 9.98 7.25 -7.25
N LYS A 51 11.14 6.63 -7.46
CA LYS A 51 12.16 7.06 -8.42
C LYS A 51 11.79 6.85 -9.89
N SER A 52 10.87 5.93 -10.17
CA SER A 52 10.49 5.60 -11.53
C SER A 52 8.98 5.45 -11.59
N ARG A 53 8.34 6.22 -12.47
CA ARG A 53 6.89 6.13 -12.64
C ARG A 53 6.45 4.72 -13.04
N ASN A 54 7.18 4.12 -13.98
CA ASN A 54 6.96 2.74 -14.39
C ASN A 54 7.07 1.77 -13.21
N SER A 55 8.06 1.93 -12.33
CA SER A 55 8.21 1.08 -11.14
C SER A 55 7.09 1.27 -10.12
N ILE A 56 6.57 2.49 -9.95
CA ILE A 56 5.37 2.74 -9.13
C ILE A 56 4.16 2.03 -9.77
N ASP A 57 3.94 2.23 -11.07
CA ASP A 57 2.77 1.68 -11.77
C ASP A 57 2.75 0.14 -11.69
N GLN A 58 3.91 -0.51 -11.78
CA GLN A 58 4.04 -1.96 -11.57
C GLN A 58 3.59 -2.42 -10.19
N THR A 59 3.70 -1.59 -9.14
CA THR A 59 3.23 -1.97 -7.80
C THR A 59 1.71 -2.06 -7.70
N PHE A 60 0.96 -1.48 -8.64
CA PHE A 60 -0.50 -1.54 -8.66
C PHE A 60 -1.06 -2.78 -9.36
N PHE A 61 -0.22 -3.64 -9.93
CA PHE A 61 -0.65 -4.93 -10.47
C PHE A 61 -1.23 -5.84 -9.39
N LEU A 62 -2.28 -6.59 -9.73
CA LEU A 62 -2.94 -7.49 -8.77
C LEU A 62 -2.04 -8.62 -8.28
N THR A 63 -1.02 -8.99 -9.07
CA THR A 63 0.03 -9.94 -8.66
C THR A 63 0.89 -9.42 -7.49
N ASN A 64 0.88 -8.11 -7.22
CA ASN A 64 1.53 -7.48 -6.08
C ASN A 64 0.54 -7.12 -4.95
N MET A 65 -0.69 -7.63 -5.00
CA MET A 65 -1.74 -7.31 -4.02
C MET A 65 -2.17 -8.53 -3.24
N SER A 66 -2.53 -8.32 -1.98
CA SER A 66 -3.23 -9.31 -1.16
C SER A 66 -4.45 -8.68 -0.48
N PRO A 67 -5.55 -9.42 -0.26
CA PRO A 67 -6.67 -8.95 0.54
C PRO A 67 -6.20 -8.63 1.97
N GLN A 68 -6.24 -7.36 2.36
CA GLN A 68 -5.80 -6.92 3.68
C GLN A 68 -6.92 -6.17 4.41
N VAL A 69 -7.09 -6.43 5.72
CA VAL A 69 -8.02 -5.66 6.55
C VAL A 69 -7.58 -4.20 6.60
N GLY A 70 -8.50 -3.26 6.35
CA GLY A 70 -8.15 -1.84 6.24
C GLY A 70 -7.60 -1.22 7.52
N ARG A 71 -8.46 -1.06 8.51
CA ARG A 71 -8.10 -0.55 9.84
C ARG A 71 -7.59 -1.71 10.71
N GLY A 72 -6.56 -1.46 11.48
CA GLY A 72 -5.88 -2.42 12.34
C GLY A 72 -4.75 -3.19 11.64
N PHE A 73 -4.72 -3.23 10.30
CA PHE A 73 -3.71 -3.96 9.55
C PHE A 73 -3.07 -3.13 8.42
N ASN A 74 -3.69 -3.00 7.24
CA ASN A 74 -3.07 -2.32 6.08
C ASN A 74 -2.64 -0.87 6.37
N ARG A 75 -3.52 -0.09 7.00
CA ARG A 75 -3.24 1.33 7.32
C ARG A 75 -2.37 1.53 8.55
N ASP A 76 -2.27 0.50 9.39
CA ASP A 76 -1.63 0.58 10.71
C ASP A 76 -0.40 -0.34 10.71
N LYS A 77 -0.52 -1.57 11.21
CA LYS A 77 0.62 -2.49 11.39
C LYS A 77 1.44 -2.76 10.13
N TRP A 78 0.80 -2.87 8.97
CA TRP A 78 1.51 -3.06 7.71
C TRP A 78 2.31 -1.80 7.33
N ASN A 79 1.70 -0.62 7.45
CA ASN A 79 2.38 0.65 7.23
C ASN A 79 3.53 0.89 8.22
N ASP A 80 3.42 0.43 9.47
CA ASP A 80 4.52 0.46 10.45
C ASP A 80 5.73 -0.34 9.95
N VAL A 81 5.49 -1.55 9.39
CA VAL A 81 6.54 -2.38 8.77
C VAL A 81 7.14 -1.67 7.57
N GLU A 82 6.30 -1.08 6.69
CA GLU A 82 6.79 -0.32 5.54
C GLU A 82 7.69 0.86 5.96
N ILE A 83 7.31 1.60 7.00
CA ILE A 83 8.12 2.69 7.56
C ILE A 83 9.43 2.14 8.14
N HIS A 84 9.37 1.03 8.86
CA HIS A 84 10.56 0.40 9.45
C HIS A 84 11.58 0.00 8.38
N VAL A 85 11.16 -0.70 7.32
CA VAL A 85 12.09 -1.12 6.26
C VAL A 85 12.66 0.07 5.49
N ARG A 86 11.90 1.16 5.31
CA ARG A 86 12.43 2.41 4.72
C ARG A 86 13.50 3.04 5.62
N ARG A 87 13.36 2.95 6.95
CA ARG A 87 14.40 3.42 7.89
C ARG A 87 15.66 2.55 7.80
N LEU A 88 15.53 1.23 7.68
CA LEU A 88 16.67 0.33 7.45
C LEU A 88 17.38 0.67 6.13
N ALA A 89 16.62 0.86 5.05
CA ALA A 89 17.18 1.20 3.73
C ALA A 89 17.94 2.53 3.70
N LYS A 90 17.72 3.43 4.67
CA LYS A 90 18.51 4.67 4.83
C LYS A 90 19.84 4.45 5.56
N LYS A 91 19.96 3.39 6.36
CA LYS A 91 21.12 3.10 7.21
C LYS A 91 22.05 2.05 6.60
N ASN A 92 21.54 1.22 5.69
CA ASN A 92 22.25 0.10 5.11
C ASN A 92 22.39 0.29 3.60
N ARG A 93 23.54 -0.13 3.04
CA ARG A 93 23.80 -0.02 1.60
C ARG A 93 22.76 -0.78 0.77
N ASN A 94 22.38 -1.98 1.21
CA ASN A 94 21.41 -2.85 0.56
C ASN A 94 20.45 -3.42 1.60
N VAL A 95 19.15 -3.47 1.29
CA VAL A 95 18.11 -4.13 2.10
C VAL A 95 17.22 -4.94 1.17
N TYR A 96 17.00 -6.21 1.50
CA TYR A 96 16.13 -7.12 0.75
C TYR A 96 14.92 -7.47 1.62
N ILE A 97 13.72 -7.37 1.04
CA ILE A 97 12.47 -7.64 1.73
C ILE A 97 11.68 -8.69 0.93
N CYS A 98 11.16 -9.70 1.63
CA CYS A 98 10.22 -10.68 1.09
C CYS A 98 8.89 -10.53 1.82
N THR A 99 7.78 -10.44 1.07
CA THR A 99 6.42 -10.30 1.59
C THR A 99 5.48 -11.22 0.84
N GLY A 100 4.46 -11.73 1.53
CA GLY A 100 3.44 -12.60 0.95
C GLY A 100 2.35 -12.94 1.96
N PRO A 101 1.16 -13.37 1.50
CA PRO A 101 0.15 -13.95 2.38
C PRO A 101 0.56 -15.34 2.87
N LEU A 102 -0.03 -15.77 3.99
CA LEU A 102 0.03 -17.13 4.53
C LEU A 102 -1.40 -17.67 4.68
#